data_AF-A0A842MRS7-F1
#
_entry.id   AF-A0A842MRS7-F1
#
_cell.length_a   1.000
_cell.length_b   1.000
_cell.length_c   1.000
_cell.angle_alpha   90.00
_cell.angle_beta   90.00
_cell.angle_gamma   90.00
#
_symmetry.space_group_name_H-M   'P 1'
#
loop_
_entity.id
_entity.type
_entity.pdbx_description
1 polymer ?
#
loop_
_entity_poly.entity_id
_entity_poly.type
_entity_poly.pdbx_seq_one_letter_code
_entity_poly.pdbx_strand_id
1 'polypeptide(L)'
;MEKLELMKEFMQKFVGGGFHLIIKDENYYRVHTIEIYQKTDDSCPLKDLPIGDYFLRLLVMDKQGRRAALLCDWSPQLLQNLLKHYKYAKEAGYNVILMQQSPINPNDWIILWGDNIQNKIDTKPAETPRYVS
;
A
#
# COMPACT_ATOMS: atom_id res chain seq x y z
N MET A 1 -15.49 13.80 0.47
CA MET A 1 -15.55 12.35 0.25
C MET A 1 -15.31 11.68 1.59
N GLU A 2 -16.18 10.75 1.99
CA GLU A 2 -16.08 10.01 3.26
C GLU A 2 -14.82 9.10 3.27
N LYS A 3 -14.25 8.83 4.45
CA LYS A 3 -13.02 8.00 4.61
C LYS A 3 -13.18 6.61 4.00
N LEU A 4 -14.33 5.96 4.22
CA LEU A 4 -14.62 4.63 3.69
C LEU A 4 -14.64 4.61 2.15
N GLU A 5 -15.18 5.65 1.52
CA GLU A 5 -15.22 5.77 0.06
C GLU A 5 -13.80 5.95 -0.51
N LEU A 6 -12.96 6.76 0.15
CA LEU A 6 -11.55 6.88 -0.21
C LEU A 6 -10.80 5.54 -0.08
N MET A 7 -11.08 4.75 0.96
CA MET A 7 -10.48 3.43 1.13
C MET A 7 -10.89 2.46 0.02
N LYS A 8 -12.17 2.45 -0.37
CA LYS A 8 -12.68 1.61 -1.46
C LYS A 8 -12.04 1.99 -2.79
N GLU A 9 -11.96 3.29 -3.09
CA GLU A 9 -11.32 3.77 -4.31
C GLU A 9 -9.83 3.39 -4.33
N PHE A 10 -9.12 3.64 -3.24
CA PHE A 10 -7.72 3.26 -3.07
C PHE A 10 -7.49 1.77 -3.33
N MET A 11 -8.28 0.90 -2.70
CA MET A 11 -8.21 -0.55 -2.88
C MET A 11 -8.35 -0.94 -4.36
N GLN A 12 -9.33 -0.39 -5.07
CA GLN A 12 -9.58 -0.71 -6.47
C GLN A 12 -8.45 -0.29 -7.42
N LYS A 13 -7.72 0.80 -7.12
CA LYS A 13 -6.65 1.29 -7.99
C LYS A 13 -5.33 0.54 -7.80
N PHE A 14 -4.97 0.21 -6.56
CA PHE A 14 -3.65 -0.36 -6.22
C PHE A 14 -3.62 -1.89 -6.12
N VAL A 15 -4.77 -2.55 -5.99
CA VAL A 15 -4.86 -4.01 -6.00
C VAL A 15 -5.95 -4.41 -6.99
N GLY A 16 -5.56 -5.09 -8.07
CA GLY A 16 -6.43 -5.47 -9.19
C GLY A 16 -6.29 -4.57 -10.44
N GLY A 17 -5.77 -3.35 -10.30
CA GLY A 17 -5.63 -2.39 -11.40
C GLY A 17 -4.29 -2.39 -12.17
N GLY A 18 -3.41 -3.36 -11.91
CA GLY A 18 -2.07 -3.42 -12.52
C GLY A 18 -1.09 -2.34 -12.04
N PHE A 19 -1.45 -1.60 -10.99
CA PHE A 19 -0.62 -0.57 -10.36
C PHE A 19 -0.14 -1.08 -9.00
N HIS A 20 1.11 -0.84 -8.64
CA HIS A 20 1.72 -1.38 -7.42
C HIS A 20 1.99 -0.29 -6.38
N LEU A 21 1.60 -0.56 -5.13
CA LEU A 21 2.07 0.21 -3.98
C LEU A 21 3.21 -0.54 -3.31
N ILE A 22 4.27 0.20 -3.00
CA ILE A 22 5.41 -0.31 -2.25
C ILE A 22 5.62 0.56 -1.04
N ILE A 23 5.65 -0.08 0.12
CA ILE A 23 5.93 0.58 1.38
C ILE A 23 7.39 0.31 1.68
N LYS A 24 8.19 1.37 1.75
CA LYS A 24 9.56 1.31 2.22
C LYS A 24 9.61 1.74 3.66
N ASP A 25 10.13 0.82 4.44
CA ASP A 25 10.55 0.98 5.82
C ASP A 25 12.05 0.58 5.86
N GLU A 26 12.52 -0.10 6.91
CA GLU A 26 13.82 -0.80 6.91
C GLU A 26 14.00 -1.71 5.69
N ASN A 27 12.88 -2.25 5.15
CA ASN A 27 12.81 -3.07 3.95
C ASN A 27 11.78 -2.54 2.95
N TYR A 28 11.79 -3.08 1.74
CA TYR A 28 10.78 -2.81 0.71
C TYR A 28 9.70 -3.88 0.73
N TYR A 29 8.46 -3.46 0.95
CA TYR A 29 7.30 -4.32 1.01
C TYR A 29 6.33 -4.01 -0.12
N ARG A 30 6.10 -4.99 -1.00
CA ARG A 30 5.10 -4.88 -2.07
C ARG A 30 3.73 -5.22 -1.51
N VAL A 31 2.79 -4.30 -1.63
CA VAL A 31 1.39 -4.54 -1.30
C VAL A 31 0.78 -5.38 -2.42
N HIS A 32 0.21 -6.52 -2.07
CA HIS A 32 -0.45 -7.41 -3.04
C HIS A 32 -1.94 -7.59 -2.78
N THR A 33 -2.39 -7.35 -1.54
CA THR A 33 -3.82 -7.35 -1.19
C THR A 33 -4.12 -6.21 -0.23
N ILE A 34 -5.25 -5.55 -0.45
CA ILE A 34 -5.79 -4.49 0.40
C ILE A 34 -7.17 -4.95 0.82
N GLU A 35 -7.43 -4.94 2.12
CA GLU A 35 -8.73 -5.27 2.71
C GLU A 35 -9.18 -4.11 3.59
N ILE A 36 -10.49 -3.90 3.68
CA ILE A 36 -11.10 -2.89 4.55
C ILE A 36 -11.85 -3.63 5.65
N TYR A 37 -11.56 -3.29 6.90
CA TYR A 37 -12.22 -3.85 8.09
C TYR A 37 -12.85 -2.74 8.91
N GLN A 38 -13.94 -3.06 9.59
CA GLN A 38 -14.53 -2.23 10.62
C GLN A 38 -14.02 -2.70 11.99
N LYS A 39 -13.65 -1.78 12.89
CA LYS A 39 -13.35 -2.13 14.27
C LYS A 39 -14.64 -2.45 15.00
N THR A 40 -14.75 -3.69 15.49
CA THR A 40 -15.95 -4.20 16.18
C THR A 40 -15.84 -4.18 17.70
N ASP A 41 -14.61 -4.20 18.22
CA ASP A 41 -14.32 -4.33 19.64
C ASP A 41 -12.88 -3.89 19.97
N ASP A 42 -12.52 -3.93 21.25
CA ASP A 42 -11.23 -3.51 21.77
C ASP A 42 -10.10 -4.55 21.64
N SER A 43 -10.40 -5.75 21.12
CA SER A 43 -9.37 -6.73 20.78
C SER A 43 -8.55 -6.29 19.57
N CYS A 44 -9.07 -5.35 18.77
CA CYS A 44 -8.35 -4.74 17.66
C CYS A 44 -7.01 -4.10 18.15
N PRO A 45 -5.88 -4.36 17.47
CA PRO A 45 -4.59 -3.75 17.81
C PRO A 45 -4.55 -2.23 17.65
N LEU A 46 -5.43 -1.66 16.83
CA LEU A 46 -5.54 -0.20 16.63
C LEU A 46 -6.28 0.41 17.83
N LYS A 47 -5.51 0.84 18.83
CA LYS A 47 -6.04 1.38 20.09
C LYS A 47 -6.70 2.75 19.92
N ASP A 48 -6.14 3.61 19.09
CA ASP A 48 -6.62 4.98 18.90
C ASP A 48 -7.82 5.10 17.94
N LEU A 49 -8.14 4.02 17.22
CA LEU A 49 -9.29 3.97 16.31
C LEU A 49 -10.59 3.69 17.10
N PRO A 50 -11.67 4.48 16.96
CA PRO A 50 -12.95 4.19 17.62
C PRO A 50 -13.62 2.88 17.14
N ILE A 51 -14.44 2.27 17.98
CA ILE A 51 -15.34 1.17 17.55
C ILE A 51 -16.36 1.73 16.56
N GLY A 52 -16.61 1.01 15.47
CA GLY A 52 -17.47 1.42 14.36
C GLY A 52 -16.70 2.09 13.21
N ASP A 53 -15.46 2.52 13.42
CA ASP A 53 -14.61 3.09 12.38
C ASP A 53 -13.93 2.01 11.52
N TYR A 54 -13.44 2.43 10.36
CA TYR A 54 -12.79 1.58 9.37
C TYR A 54 -11.28 1.78 9.31
N PHE A 55 -10.58 0.69 9.02
CA PHE A 55 -9.13 0.63 8.80
C PHE A 55 -8.77 -0.29 7.64
N LEU A 56 -7.54 -0.14 7.15
CA LEU A 56 -6.99 -0.98 6.09
C LEU A 56 -6.14 -2.10 6.68
N ARG A 57 -6.27 -3.29 6.11
CA ARG A 57 -5.32 -4.39 6.28
C ARG A 57 -4.59 -4.60 4.95
N LEU A 58 -3.29 -4.37 4.97
CA LEU A 58 -2.43 -4.53 3.80
C LEU A 58 -1.67 -5.85 3.93
N LEU A 59 -1.88 -6.76 2.99
CA LEU A 59 -1.00 -7.92 2.85
C LEU A 59 0.18 -7.55 1.98
N VAL A 60 1.36 -7.67 2.57
CA VAL A 60 2.60 -7.25 1.95
C VAL A 60 3.59 -8.40 1.87
N MET A 61 4.46 -8.32 0.88
CA MET A 61 5.53 -9.30 0.66
C MET A 61 6.86 -8.58 0.48
N ASP A 62 7.91 -9.08 1.11
CA ASP A 62 9.26 -8.58 0.92
C ASP A 62 10.01 -9.28 -0.23
N LYS A 63 11.26 -8.89 -0.46
CA LYS A 63 12.11 -9.48 -1.52
C LYS A 63 12.43 -10.97 -1.31
N GLN A 64 12.30 -11.48 -0.09
CA GLN A 64 12.54 -12.90 0.25
C GLN A 64 11.24 -13.73 0.14
N GLY A 65 10.12 -13.12 -0.26
CA GLY A 65 8.82 -13.76 -0.34
C GLY A 65 8.12 -13.90 1.01
N ARG A 66 8.67 -13.32 2.09
CA ARG A 66 8.07 -13.34 3.41
C ARG A 66 6.84 -12.44 3.41
N ARG A 67 5.74 -12.93 3.96
CA ARG A 67 4.46 -12.23 4.02
C ARG A 67 4.24 -11.61 5.39
N ALA A 68 3.68 -10.41 5.41
CA ALA A 68 3.23 -9.74 6.63
C ALA A 68 1.87 -9.07 6.39
N ALA A 69 1.17 -8.78 7.48
CA ALA A 69 -0.03 -7.97 7.46
C ALA A 69 0.23 -6.66 8.20
N LEU A 70 -0.04 -5.53 7.55
CA LEU A 70 0.02 -4.21 8.16
C LEU A 70 -1.40 -3.72 8.42
N LEU A 71 -1.68 -3.30 9.65
CA LEU A 71 -2.93 -2.65 10.01
C LEU A 71 -2.72 -1.14 9.97
N CYS A 72 -3.54 -0.44 9.21
CA CYS A 72 -3.33 0.96 8.86
C CYS A 72 -4.59 1.78 9.10
N ASP A 73 -4.52 2.68 10.08
CA ASP A 73 -5.47 3.77 10.24
C ASP A 73 -5.00 5.01 9.46
N TRP A 74 -5.07 4.93 8.13
CA TRP A 74 -4.63 6.04 7.29
C TRP A 74 -5.66 7.16 7.24
N SER A 75 -5.16 8.40 7.35
CA SER A 75 -5.99 9.59 7.28
C SER A 75 -6.60 9.77 5.89
N PRO A 76 -7.76 10.42 5.78
CA PRO A 76 -8.35 10.78 4.49
C PRO A 76 -7.38 11.56 3.60
N GLN A 77 -6.57 12.45 4.19
CA GLN A 77 -5.57 13.24 3.47
C GLN A 77 -4.51 12.36 2.80
N LEU A 78 -4.02 11.33 3.51
CA LEU A 78 -3.05 10.41 2.95
C LEU A 78 -3.64 9.59 1.79
N LEU A 79 -4.87 9.09 1.94
CA LEU A 79 -5.56 8.35 0.89
C LEU A 79 -5.76 9.21 -0.37
N GLN A 80 -6.19 10.47 -0.20
CA GLN A 80 -6.31 11.42 -1.31
C GLN A 80 -4.97 11.70 -1.98
N ASN A 81 -3.90 11.88 -1.21
CA ASN A 81 -2.56 12.08 -1.76
C ASN A 81 -2.10 10.84 -2.55
N LEU A 82 -2.32 9.63 -2.06
CA LEU A 82 -2.01 8.39 -2.77
C LEU A 82 -2.80 8.27 -4.09
N LEU A 83 -4.10 8.55 -4.07
CA LEU A 83 -4.96 8.53 -5.26
C LEU A 83 -4.54 9.58 -6.29
N LYS A 84 -4.16 10.78 -5.83
CA LYS A 84 -3.65 11.86 -6.68
C LYS A 84 -2.33 11.47 -7.34
N HIS A 85 -1.38 10.93 -6.57
CA HIS A 85 -0.11 10.46 -7.10
C HIS A 85 -0.29 9.25 -8.03
N TYR A 86 -1.25 8.36 -7.76
CA TYR A 86 -1.62 7.28 -8.67
C TYR A 86 -2.00 7.83 -10.04
N LYS A 87 -2.85 8.86 -10.08
CA LYS A 87 -3.24 9.52 -11.32
C LYS A 87 -2.03 10.07 -12.07
N TYR A 88 -1.18 10.84 -11.39
CA TYR A 88 0.02 11.44 -12.01
C TYR A 88 1.02 10.41 -12.51
N ALA A 89 1.32 9.40 -11.69
CA ALA A 89 2.24 8.33 -12.07
C ALA A 89 1.72 7.56 -13.28
N LYS A 90 0.42 7.22 -13.29
CA LYS A 90 -0.22 6.52 -14.40
C LYS A 90 -0.23 7.35 -15.69
N GLU A 91 -0.54 8.65 -15.60
CA GLU A 91 -0.50 9.59 -16.73
C GLU A 91 0.92 9.71 -17.31
N ALA A 92 1.95 9.59 -16.47
CA ALA A 92 3.35 9.58 -16.88
C ALA A 92 3.87 8.19 -17.31
N GLY A 93 3.02 7.17 -17.40
CA GLY A 93 3.39 5.83 -17.87
C GLY A 93 4.00 4.91 -16.81
N TYR A 94 4.05 5.33 -15.54
CA TYR A 94 4.51 4.49 -14.44
C TYR A 94 3.38 3.62 -13.89
N ASN A 95 3.75 2.46 -13.34
CA ASN A 95 2.82 1.52 -12.72
C ASN A 95 3.14 1.25 -11.24
N VAL A 96 3.99 2.06 -10.63
CA VAL A 96 4.45 1.85 -9.25
C VAL A 96 4.55 3.18 -8.50
N ILE A 97 4.12 3.15 -7.24
CA ILE A 97 4.36 4.20 -6.25
C ILE A 97 5.12 3.60 -5.08
N LEU A 98 6.14 4.31 -4.63
CA LEU A 98 6.83 4.08 -3.37
C LEU A 98 6.33 5.06 -2.32
N MET A 99 5.98 4.53 -1.17
CA MET A 99 5.58 5.26 0.02
C MET A 99 6.60 4.96 1.11
N GLN A 100 7.19 5.98 1.71
CA GLN A 100 8.16 5.82 2.81
C GLN A 100 7.87 6.84 3.91
N GLN A 101 8.13 6.51 5.16
CA GLN A 101 8.03 7.49 6.24
C GLN A 101 9.07 8.61 6.05
N SER A 102 8.67 9.83 6.41
CA SER A 102 9.58 10.97 6.40
C SER A 102 10.63 10.79 7.50
N PRO A 103 11.92 11.02 7.20
CA PRO A 103 12.98 10.96 8.21
C PRO A 103 12.89 12.12 9.21
N ILE A 104 12.10 13.16 8.90
CA ILE A 104 11.94 14.35 9.75
C ILE A 104 10.72 14.21 10.66
N ASN A 105 9.64 13.59 10.16
CA ASN A 105 8.40 13.40 10.90
C ASN A 105 7.84 11.99 10.63
N PRO A 106 7.86 11.08 11.62
CA PRO A 106 7.40 9.70 11.42
C PRO A 106 5.90 9.60 11.09
N ASN A 107 5.12 10.66 11.33
CA ASN A 107 3.71 10.74 10.95
C ASN A 107 3.49 11.17 9.50
N ASP A 108 4.53 11.67 8.83
CA ASP A 108 4.44 12.12 7.44
C ASP A 108 4.93 11.04 6.47
N TRP A 109 4.25 10.94 5.34
CA TRP A 109 4.56 9.97 4.29
C TRP A 109 5.05 10.68 3.04
N ILE A 110 6.22 10.27 2.56
CA ILE A 110 6.80 10.73 1.30
C ILE A 110 6.34 9.76 0.20
N ILE A 111 5.70 10.29 -0.83
CA ILE A 111 5.18 9.53 -1.98
C ILE A 111 6.05 9.81 -3.20
N LEU A 112 6.68 8.78 -3.73
CA LEU A 112 7.62 8.83 -4.84
C LEU A 112 7.16 7.91 -5.99
N TRP A 113 7.39 8.35 -7.21
CA TRP A 113 7.20 7.56 -8.43
C TRP A 113 8.17 8.10 -9.50
N GLY A 114 8.49 7.28 -10.50
CA GLY A 114 9.49 7.62 -11.52
C GLY A 114 10.44 6.48 -11.83
N ASP A 115 11.30 6.67 -12.84
CA ASP A 115 12.25 5.66 -13.35
C ASP A 115 13.08 4.99 -12.25
N ASN A 116 13.59 5.81 -11.33
CA ASN A 116 14.42 5.36 -10.21
C ASN A 116 13.70 4.40 -9.24
N ILE A 117 12.37 4.45 -9.21
CA ILE A 117 11.55 3.58 -8.36
C ILE A 117 11.29 2.26 -9.08
N GLN A 118 10.91 2.32 -10.35
CA GLN A 118 10.61 1.14 -11.16
C GLN A 118 11.82 0.20 -11.26
N ASN A 119 13.02 0.76 -11.47
CA ASN A 119 14.26 -0.02 -11.57
C ASN A 119 14.73 -0.62 -10.24
N LYS A 120 14.43 0.00 -9.09
CA LYS A 120 14.84 -0.52 -7.76
C LYS A 120 13.99 -1.70 -7.27
N ILE A 121 12.79 -1.79 -7.83
CA ILE A 121 11.75 -2.72 -7.44
C ILE A 121 11.70 -3.93 -8.38
N ASP A 122 12.46 -3.87 -9.48
CA ASP A 122 12.66 -4.85 -10.54
C ASP A 122 11.85 -6.12 -10.32
N THR A 123 10.60 -6.03 -10.77
CA THR A 123 9.60 -7.08 -10.74
C THR A 123 9.95 -8.13 -11.78
N LYS A 124 10.97 -8.96 -11.54
CA LYS A 124 10.90 -10.31 -12.12
C LYS A 124 9.83 -11.05 -11.34
N PRO A 125 8.74 -11.54 -11.98
CA PRO A 125 7.92 -12.57 -11.36
C PRO A 125 8.89 -13.67 -10.92
N ALA A 126 8.78 -14.15 -9.68
CA ALA A 126 9.45 -15.39 -9.31
C ALA A 126 9.08 -16.41 -10.39
N GLU A 127 10.07 -16.90 -11.14
CA GLU A 127 9.85 -17.96 -12.11
C GLU A 127 9.14 -19.09 -11.37
N THR A 128 7.91 -19.39 -11.78
CA THR A 128 7.21 -20.58 -11.32
C THR A 128 8.15 -21.75 -11.60
N PRO A 129 8.50 -22.59 -10.60
CA PRO A 129 9.30 -23.76 -10.87
C PRO A 129 8.53 -24.58 -11.90
N ARG A 130 9.10 -24.72 -13.09
CA ARG A 130 8.61 -25.65 -14.09
C ARG A 130 8.77 -27.03 -13.46
N TYR A 131 7.68 -27.60 -12.97
CA TYR A 131 7.63 -29.03 -12.73
C TYR A 131 7.86 -29.68 -14.10
N VAL A 132 9.05 -30.26 -14.24
CA VAL A 132 9.40 -31.11 -15.37
C VAL A 132 8.70 -32.43 -15.09
N SER A 133 7.59 -32.67 -15.79
CA SER A 133 6.95 -33.98 -15.94
C SER A 133 7.67 -34.79 -17.02
#